data_AF-A0A963QGE9-F1
#
_entry.id   AF-A0A963QGE9-F1
#
_cell.length_a   1.000
_cell.length_b   1.000
_cell.length_c   1.000
_cell.angle_alpha   90.00
_cell.angle_beta   90.00
_cell.angle_gamma   90.00
#
_symmetry.space_group_name_H-M   'P 1'
#
loop_
_entity.id
_entity.type
_entity.pdbx_description
1 polymer ?
#
loop_
_entity_poly.entity_id
_entity_poly.type
_entity_poly.pdbx_seq_one_letter_code
_entity_poly.pdbx_strand_id
1 'polypeptide(L)'
;MQPSFDHRIRTMNKALTEVILPAIDPDNKGAVEQLQLVVGSLNLMNEQIDYAHWFEVTDGRSMVAMAEKLAGISGQSIDPATEKAIASVRDAGSRHNVTLTAVRQANYDLREALSAMIARILENSDAATHRAVSLAVIDMSEDQTSRERAFVAKTGFDVFPESLKSIADALAAAPAG
;
A
#
# COMPACT_ATOMS: atom_id res chain seq x y z
N MET A 1 -24.14 8.03 -18.88
CA MET A 1 -23.85 7.43 -17.57
C MET A 1 -22.63 6.52 -17.75
N GLN A 2 -21.52 6.81 -17.08
CA GLN A 2 -20.33 5.96 -17.16
C GLN A 2 -20.51 4.76 -16.20
N PRO A 3 -20.48 3.51 -16.67
CA PRO A 3 -20.54 2.35 -15.78
C PRO A 3 -19.35 2.38 -14.82
N SER A 4 -19.63 2.18 -13.54
CA SER A 4 -18.63 2.11 -12.48
C SER A 4 -17.68 0.93 -12.71
N PHE A 5 -16.47 1.00 -12.16
CA PHE A 5 -15.47 -0.04 -12.38
C PHE A 5 -15.86 -1.37 -11.75
N ASP A 6 -16.48 -1.37 -10.56
CA ASP A 6 -17.01 -2.57 -9.90
C ASP A 6 -18.03 -3.30 -10.79
N HIS A 7 -18.91 -2.55 -11.48
CA HIS A 7 -19.88 -3.12 -12.40
C HIS A 7 -19.21 -3.76 -13.62
N ARG A 8 -18.18 -3.11 -14.17
CA ARG A 8 -17.40 -3.67 -15.28
C ARG A 8 -16.68 -4.95 -14.87
N ILE A 9 -16.07 -4.97 -13.68
CA ILE A 9 -15.39 -6.16 -13.14
C ILE A 9 -16.37 -7.32 -12.94
N ARG A 10 -17.53 -7.07 -12.33
CA ARG A 10 -18.58 -8.10 -12.18
C ARG A 10 -19.04 -8.66 -13.53
N THR A 11 -19.14 -7.81 -14.55
CA THR A 11 -19.52 -8.24 -15.91
C THR A 11 -18.42 -9.11 -16.54
N MET A 12 -17.15 -8.72 -16.39
CA MET A 12 -16.01 -9.52 -16.86
C MET A 12 -15.97 -10.89 -16.17
N ASN A 13 -16.17 -10.95 -14.86
CA ASN A 13 -16.27 -12.20 -14.12
C ASN A 13 -17.39 -13.09 -14.63
N LYS A 14 -18.59 -12.54 -14.82
CA LYS A 14 -19.74 -13.28 -15.36
C LYS A 14 -19.43 -13.91 -16.72
N ALA A 15 -18.85 -13.13 -17.64
CA ALA A 15 -18.46 -13.63 -18.95
C ALA A 15 -17.42 -14.76 -18.86
N LEU A 16 -16.42 -14.60 -18.00
CA LEU A 16 -15.38 -15.62 -17.78
C LEU A 16 -15.95 -16.90 -17.19
N THR A 17 -16.82 -16.83 -16.18
CA THR A 17 -17.31 -18.00 -15.45
C THR A 17 -18.49 -18.70 -16.12
N GLU A 18 -19.41 -17.95 -16.74
CA GLU A 18 -20.64 -18.50 -17.29
C GLU A 18 -20.54 -18.85 -18.77
N VAL A 19 -19.64 -18.20 -19.51
CA VAL A 19 -19.52 -18.38 -20.98
C VAL A 19 -18.18 -19.03 -21.34
N ILE A 20 -17.07 -18.48 -20.86
CA ILE A 20 -15.74 -18.91 -21.30
C ILE A 20 -15.33 -20.21 -20.61
N LEU A 21 -15.45 -20.31 -19.29
CA LEU A 21 -15.04 -21.51 -18.54
C LEU A 21 -15.75 -22.79 -19.05
N PRO A 22 -17.08 -22.82 -19.30
CA PRO A 22 -17.73 -24.00 -19.86
C PRO A 22 -17.32 -24.34 -21.30
N ALA A 23 -16.74 -23.40 -22.04
CA ALA A 23 -16.27 -23.60 -23.41
C ALA A 23 -14.81 -24.09 -23.49
N ILE A 24 -14.08 -24.10 -22.38
CA ILE A 24 -12.72 -24.64 -22.30
C ILE A 24 -12.80 -26.16 -22.20
N ASP A 25 -11.93 -26.85 -22.95
CA ASP A 25 -11.73 -28.30 -22.80
C ASP A 25 -11.31 -28.62 -21.35
N PRO A 26 -12.10 -29.41 -20.59
CA PRO A 26 -11.81 -29.71 -19.19
C PRO A 26 -10.50 -30.49 -19.00
N ASP A 27 -10.00 -31.19 -20.02
CA ASP A 27 -8.72 -31.90 -19.96
C ASP A 27 -7.52 -30.96 -20.14
N ASN A 28 -7.76 -29.73 -20.63
CA ASN A 28 -6.75 -28.68 -20.66
C ASN A 28 -6.66 -27.95 -19.30
N LYS A 29 -6.11 -28.66 -18.31
CA LYS A 29 -5.95 -28.15 -16.94
C LYS A 29 -5.26 -26.79 -16.87
N GLY A 30 -4.24 -26.56 -17.70
CA GLY A 30 -3.54 -25.28 -17.74
C GLY A 30 -4.47 -24.12 -18.12
N ALA A 31 -5.33 -24.29 -19.11
CA ALA A 31 -6.30 -23.25 -19.49
C ALA A 31 -7.34 -22.98 -18.38
N VAL A 32 -7.83 -24.05 -17.73
CA VAL A 32 -8.77 -23.92 -16.60
C VAL A 32 -8.14 -23.17 -15.44
N GLU A 33 -6.92 -23.55 -15.04
CA GLU A 33 -6.18 -22.91 -13.95
C GLU A 33 -5.90 -21.43 -14.25
N GLN A 34 -5.44 -21.10 -15.46
CA GLN A 34 -5.18 -19.71 -15.83
C GLN A 34 -6.46 -18.87 -15.83
N LEU A 35 -7.60 -19.41 -16.28
CA LEU A 35 -8.87 -18.69 -16.20
C LEU A 35 -9.27 -18.44 -14.74
N GLN A 36 -9.12 -19.44 -13.88
CA GLN A 36 -9.41 -19.30 -12.44
C GLN A 36 -8.52 -18.23 -11.79
N LEU A 37 -7.23 -18.15 -12.16
CA LEU A 37 -6.33 -17.09 -11.70
C LEU A 37 -6.81 -15.70 -12.13
N VAL A 38 -7.28 -15.54 -13.37
CA VAL A 38 -7.85 -14.27 -13.85
C VAL A 38 -9.10 -13.89 -13.06
N VAL A 39 -10.02 -14.84 -12.84
CA VAL A 39 -11.24 -14.60 -12.05
C VAL A 39 -10.88 -14.23 -10.60
N GLY A 40 -9.93 -14.94 -9.98
CA GLY A 40 -9.43 -14.61 -8.65
C GLY A 40 -8.84 -13.19 -8.58
N SER A 41 -8.06 -12.81 -9.59
CA SER A 41 -7.45 -11.47 -9.69
C SER A 41 -8.51 -10.38 -9.87
N LEU A 42 -9.53 -10.61 -10.69
CA LEU A 42 -10.66 -9.69 -10.86
C LEU A 42 -11.46 -9.52 -9.56
N ASN A 43 -11.72 -10.60 -8.83
CA ASN A 43 -12.37 -10.53 -7.53
C ASN A 43 -11.56 -9.73 -6.52
N LEU A 44 -10.24 -9.93 -6.48
CA LEU A 44 -9.36 -9.13 -5.62
C LEU A 44 -9.39 -7.64 -5.99
N MET A 45 -9.31 -7.31 -7.29
CA MET A 45 -9.41 -5.92 -7.75
C MET A 45 -10.74 -5.27 -7.37
N ASN A 46 -11.85 -6.02 -7.43
CA ASN A 46 -13.16 -5.52 -7.03
C ASN A 46 -13.24 -5.16 -5.54
N GLU A 47 -12.49 -5.85 -4.69
CA GLU A 47 -12.43 -5.58 -3.24
C GLU A 47 -11.52 -4.38 -2.92
N GLN A 48 -10.49 -4.17 -3.75
CA GLN A 48 -9.49 -3.10 -3.56
C GLN A 48 -9.91 -1.75 -4.12
N ILE A 49 -10.82 -1.72 -5.10
CA ILE A 49 -11.01 -0.54 -5.97
C ILE A 49 -11.41 0.73 -5.23
N ASP A 50 -12.26 0.62 -4.22
CA ASP A 50 -12.72 1.75 -3.41
C ASP A 50 -11.63 2.28 -2.47
N TYR A 51 -10.60 1.47 -2.21
CA TYR A 51 -9.54 1.76 -1.26
C TYR A 51 -8.19 2.08 -1.92
N ALA A 52 -8.03 1.82 -3.22
CA ALA A 52 -6.74 1.91 -3.91
C ALA A 52 -6.06 3.29 -3.76
N HIS A 53 -6.84 4.38 -3.83
CA HIS A 53 -6.31 5.72 -3.59
C HIS A 53 -5.97 5.95 -2.12
N TRP A 54 -6.87 5.57 -1.22
CA TRP A 54 -6.67 5.75 0.21
C TRP A 54 -5.51 4.95 0.76
N PHE A 55 -5.21 3.78 0.18
CA PHE A 55 -4.03 2.99 0.51
C PHE A 55 -2.74 3.79 0.30
N GLU A 56 -2.57 4.38 -0.90
CA GLU A 56 -1.37 5.17 -1.21
C GLU A 56 -1.27 6.44 -0.37
N VAL A 57 -2.39 7.15 -0.15
CA VAL A 57 -2.41 8.33 0.72
C VAL A 57 -2.00 7.96 2.15
N THR A 58 -2.48 6.82 2.64
CA THR A 58 -2.19 6.32 3.98
C THR A 58 -0.73 5.89 4.14
N ASP A 59 -0.17 5.25 3.13
CA ASP A 59 1.25 4.90 3.10
C ASP A 59 2.13 6.15 3.15
N GLY A 60 1.78 7.16 2.33
CA GLY A 60 2.45 8.47 2.34
C GLY A 60 2.42 9.15 3.72
N ARG A 61 1.26 9.17 4.39
CA ARG A 61 1.13 9.74 5.74
C ARG A 61 2.00 9.01 6.76
N SER A 62 2.06 7.68 6.67
CA SER A 62 2.90 6.86 7.57
C SER A 62 4.38 7.20 7.38
N MET A 63 4.83 7.39 6.13
CA MET A 63 6.19 7.81 5.83
C MET A 63 6.52 9.23 6.31
N VAL A 64 5.58 10.17 6.19
CA VAL A 64 5.74 11.53 6.74
C VAL A 64 5.90 11.47 8.26
N ALA A 65 5.04 10.73 8.97
CA ALA A 65 5.14 10.54 10.41
C ALA A 65 6.47 9.87 10.81
N MET A 66 6.98 8.95 10.00
CA MET A 66 8.28 8.34 10.22
C MET A 66 9.43 9.34 10.08
N ALA A 67 9.40 10.23 9.07
CA ALA A 67 10.41 11.28 8.91
C ALA A 67 10.47 12.18 10.15
N GLU A 68 9.30 12.60 10.65
CA GLU A 68 9.17 13.42 11.86
C GLU A 68 9.67 12.67 13.11
N LYS A 69 9.33 11.39 13.26
CA LYS A 69 9.83 10.53 14.35
C LYS A 69 11.35 10.40 14.32
N LEU A 70 11.95 10.21 13.14
CA LEU A 70 13.40 10.11 12.96
C LEU A 70 14.14 11.42 13.29
N ALA A 71 13.58 12.56 12.90
CA ALA A 71 14.11 13.87 13.30
C ALA A 71 14.09 14.03 14.82
N GLY A 72 13.00 13.65 15.47
CA GLY A 72 12.87 13.67 16.94
C GLY A 72 13.87 12.74 17.65
N ILE A 73 14.10 11.54 17.12
CA ILE A 73 15.06 10.57 17.70
C ILE A 73 16.50 11.08 17.57
N SER A 74 16.88 11.57 16.39
CA SER A 74 18.26 11.99 16.10
C SER A 74 18.60 13.38 16.66
N GLY A 75 17.59 14.20 16.96
CA GLY A 75 17.76 15.62 17.26
C GLY A 75 18.23 16.45 16.05
N GLN A 76 18.27 15.85 14.86
CA GLN A 76 18.66 16.51 13.62
C GLN A 76 17.43 17.09 12.93
N SER A 77 17.59 18.25 12.29
CA SER A 77 16.56 18.80 11.41
C SER A 77 16.39 17.92 10.17
N ILE A 78 15.15 17.85 9.67
CA ILE A 78 14.87 17.25 8.37
C ILE A 78 15.61 18.08 7.30
N ASP A 79 16.30 17.42 6.38
CA ASP A 79 17.02 18.12 5.33
C ASP A 79 16.07 18.63 4.22
N PRO A 80 16.50 19.63 3.43
CA PRO A 80 15.63 20.24 2.42
C PRO A 80 15.08 19.27 1.37
N ALA A 81 15.80 18.19 1.02
CA ALA A 81 15.33 17.22 0.05
C ALA A 81 14.19 16.37 0.64
N THR A 82 14.33 15.92 1.88
CA THR A 82 13.27 15.20 2.61
C THR A 82 12.08 16.11 2.91
N GLU A 83 12.28 17.38 3.30
CA GLU A 83 11.19 18.35 3.49
C GLU A 83 10.38 18.55 2.21
N LYS A 84 11.06 18.68 1.07
CA LYS A 84 10.41 18.80 -0.25
C LYS A 84 9.57 17.54 -0.58
N ALA A 85 10.11 16.35 -0.31
CA ALA A 85 9.39 15.10 -0.54
C ALA A 85 8.16 14.96 0.37
N ILE A 86 8.27 15.34 1.65
CA ILE A 86 7.15 15.41 2.60
C ILE A 86 6.07 16.37 2.08
N ALA A 87 6.45 17.56 1.63
CA ALA A 87 5.51 18.54 1.09
C ALA A 87 4.79 18.00 -0.16
N SER A 88 5.51 17.30 -1.04
CA SER A 88 4.94 16.64 -2.22
C SER A 88 3.89 15.58 -1.86
N VAL A 89 4.18 14.73 -0.87
CA VAL A 89 3.23 13.71 -0.39
C VAL A 89 1.99 14.35 0.26
N ARG A 90 2.17 15.37 1.11
CA ARG A 90 1.05 16.11 1.74
C ARG A 90 0.17 16.79 0.69
N ASP A 91 0.77 17.41 -0.33
CA ASP A 91 0.04 18.06 -1.43
C ASP A 91 -0.68 17.03 -2.32
N ALA A 92 -0.02 15.92 -2.68
CA ALA A 92 -0.62 14.88 -3.51
C ALA A 92 -1.80 14.19 -2.80
N GLY A 93 -1.67 13.89 -1.50
CA GLY A 93 -2.69 13.18 -0.71
C GLY A 93 -3.87 14.02 -0.22
N SER A 94 -3.82 15.36 -0.38
CA SER A 94 -4.91 16.26 0.01
C SER A 94 -5.79 16.70 -1.16
N ARG A 95 -5.38 16.43 -2.40
CA ARG A 95 -6.03 16.92 -3.61
C ARG A 95 -6.79 15.84 -4.35
N HIS A 96 -8.06 16.08 -4.61
CA HIS A 96 -8.96 15.18 -5.36
C HIS A 96 -8.66 15.12 -6.87
N ASN A 97 -7.92 16.11 -7.41
CA ASN A 97 -7.59 16.19 -8.83
C ASN A 97 -6.22 15.59 -9.18
N VAL A 98 -5.61 14.86 -8.24
CA VAL A 98 -4.32 14.18 -8.43
C VAL A 98 -4.56 12.72 -8.78
N THR A 99 -3.86 12.24 -9.82
CA THR A 99 -3.97 10.84 -10.24
C THR A 99 -3.29 9.92 -9.23
N LEU A 100 -3.73 8.66 -9.16
CA LEU A 100 -3.09 7.65 -8.32
C LEU A 100 -1.59 7.49 -8.62
N THR A 101 -1.21 7.59 -9.89
CA THR A 101 0.20 7.54 -10.33
C THR A 101 1.02 8.68 -9.72
N ALA A 102 0.47 9.89 -9.63
CA ALA A 102 1.18 11.01 -9.02
C ALA A 102 1.33 10.86 -7.50
N VAL A 103 0.32 10.33 -6.80
CA VAL A 103 0.44 9.98 -5.37
C VAL A 103 1.54 8.94 -5.16
N ARG A 104 1.56 7.88 -5.98
CA ARG A 104 2.60 6.85 -5.95
C ARG A 104 3.98 7.43 -6.18
N GLN A 105 4.15 8.32 -7.16
CA GLN A 105 5.44 8.96 -7.42
C GLN A 105 5.93 9.77 -6.22
N ALA A 106 5.06 10.56 -5.60
CA ALA A 106 5.41 11.30 -4.39
C ALA A 106 5.83 10.35 -3.24
N ASN A 107 5.14 9.22 -3.08
CA ASN A 107 5.50 8.18 -2.12
C ASN A 107 6.87 7.54 -2.43
N TYR A 108 7.18 7.26 -3.70
CA TYR A 108 8.49 6.75 -4.11
C TYR A 108 9.60 7.73 -3.77
N ASP A 109 9.43 9.01 -4.12
CA ASP A 109 10.41 10.06 -3.86
C ASP A 109 10.66 10.22 -2.34
N LEU A 110 9.61 10.17 -1.52
CA LEU A 110 9.74 10.23 -0.06
C LEU A 110 10.44 8.99 0.51
N ARG A 111 10.20 7.80 -0.03
CA ARG A 111 10.85 6.57 0.41
C ARG A 111 12.37 6.60 0.15
N GLU A 112 12.78 7.14 -1.00
CA GLU A 112 14.20 7.37 -1.28
C GLU A 112 14.83 8.38 -0.31
N ALA A 113 14.16 9.52 -0.08
CA ALA A 113 14.63 10.55 0.84
C ALA A 113 14.75 10.03 2.29
N LEU A 114 13.75 9.27 2.75
CA LEU A 114 13.76 8.60 4.06
C LEU A 114 14.93 7.62 4.19
N SER A 115 15.20 6.82 3.16
CA SER A 115 16.31 5.86 3.18
C SER A 115 17.66 6.59 3.33
N ALA A 116 17.84 7.70 2.61
CA ALA A 116 19.02 8.56 2.74
C ALA A 116 19.10 9.27 4.10
N MET A 117 17.97 9.66 4.69
CA MET A 117 17.90 10.23 6.04
C MET A 117 18.32 9.21 7.10
N ILE A 118 17.80 7.98 7.03
CA ILE A 118 18.18 6.90 7.95
C ILE A 118 19.68 6.63 7.86
N ALA A 119 20.24 6.50 6.65
CA ALA A 119 21.67 6.29 6.47
C ALA A 119 22.53 7.37 7.16
N ARG A 120 22.20 8.65 6.94
CA ARG A 120 22.93 9.79 7.55
C ARG A 120 22.79 9.84 9.07
N ILE A 121 21.61 9.54 9.61
CA ILE A 121 21.41 9.46 11.06
C ILE A 121 22.35 8.40 11.63
N LEU A 122 22.37 7.21 11.02
CA LEU A 122 23.15 6.08 11.53
C LEU A 122 24.66 6.28 11.39
N GLU A 123 25.16 6.98 10.37
CA GLU A 123 26.61 7.19 10.17
C GLU A 123 27.33 7.82 11.37
N ASN A 124 26.67 8.70 12.12
CA ASN A 124 27.29 9.50 13.17
C ASN A 124 26.58 9.40 14.53
N SER A 125 25.79 8.34 14.74
CA SER A 125 24.97 8.21 15.95
C SER A 125 25.51 7.18 16.95
N ASP A 126 25.11 7.31 18.21
CA ASP A 126 25.46 6.38 19.25
C ASP A 126 24.59 5.11 19.22
N ALA A 127 24.98 4.08 19.97
CA ALA A 127 24.25 2.81 20.01
C ALA A 127 22.78 2.97 20.46
N ALA A 128 22.49 3.97 21.30
CA ALA A 128 21.14 4.26 21.75
C ALA A 128 20.27 4.79 20.61
N THR A 129 20.78 5.73 19.82
CA THR A 129 20.11 6.28 18.63
C THR A 129 19.93 5.21 17.56
N HIS A 130 20.95 4.39 17.28
CA HIS A 130 20.82 3.24 16.38
C HIS A 130 19.64 2.35 16.78
N ARG A 131 19.58 1.97 18.05
CA ARG A 131 18.50 1.12 18.57
C ARG A 131 17.14 1.80 18.44
N ALA A 132 17.04 3.09 18.76
CA ALA A 132 15.79 3.84 18.65
C ALA A 132 15.29 3.94 17.20
N VAL A 133 16.19 4.20 16.24
CA VAL A 133 15.87 4.20 14.81
C VAL A 133 15.42 2.81 14.34
N SER A 134 16.14 1.74 14.72
CA SER A 134 15.74 0.37 14.35
C SER A 134 14.35 0.00 14.88
N LEU A 135 14.06 0.33 16.15
CA LEU A 135 12.73 0.12 16.71
C LEU A 135 11.66 0.91 15.96
N ALA A 136 11.94 2.18 15.62
CA ALA A 136 11.00 2.99 14.87
C ALA A 136 10.68 2.41 13.48
N VAL A 137 11.67 1.84 12.79
CA VAL A 137 11.48 1.16 11.50
C VAL A 137 10.67 -0.13 11.66
N ILE A 138 10.93 -0.91 12.71
CA ILE A 138 10.18 -2.14 13.00
C ILE A 138 8.71 -1.81 13.29
N ASP A 139 8.43 -0.82 14.14
CA ASP A 139 7.08 -0.37 14.46
C ASP A 139 6.31 0.03 13.19
N MET A 140 6.93 0.85 12.33
CA MET A 140 6.32 1.28 11.07
C MET A 140 6.04 0.09 10.14
N SER A 141 6.97 -0.87 10.11
CA SER A 141 6.87 -2.05 9.25
C SER A 141 5.75 -2.98 9.70
N GLU A 142 5.45 -3.05 11.00
CA GLU A 142 4.29 -3.78 11.54
C GLU A 142 2.97 -3.20 11.00
N ASP A 143 2.81 -1.87 11.09
CA ASP A 143 1.63 -1.18 10.58
C ASP A 143 1.48 -1.32 9.06
N GLN A 144 2.58 -1.18 8.32
CA GLN A 144 2.59 -1.35 6.87
C GLN A 144 2.20 -2.78 6.47
N THR A 145 2.81 -3.77 7.12
CA THR A 145 2.50 -5.19 6.88
C THR A 145 1.04 -5.48 7.20
N SER A 146 0.50 -4.93 8.29
CA SER A 146 -0.92 -5.10 8.62
C SER A 146 -1.85 -4.56 7.53
N ARG A 147 -1.51 -3.43 6.90
CA ARG A 147 -2.29 -2.86 5.78
C ARG A 147 -2.18 -3.70 4.52
N GLU A 148 -0.97 -4.09 4.14
CA GLU A 148 -0.72 -4.89 2.94
C GLU A 148 -1.44 -6.24 3.02
N ARG A 149 -1.34 -6.93 4.16
CA ARG A 149 -2.05 -8.18 4.43
C ARG A 149 -3.56 -8.03 4.30
N ALA A 150 -4.14 -6.96 4.88
CA ALA A 150 -5.58 -6.68 4.73
C ALA A 150 -5.96 -6.44 3.25
N PHE A 151 -5.12 -5.74 2.50
CA PHE A 151 -5.36 -5.39 1.10
C PHE A 151 -5.36 -6.60 0.16
N VAL A 152 -4.62 -7.67 0.51
CA VAL A 152 -4.54 -8.92 -0.28
C VAL A 152 -5.25 -10.10 0.38
N ALA A 153 -6.02 -9.88 1.46
CA ALA A 153 -6.65 -10.93 2.26
C ALA A 153 -7.48 -11.92 1.43
N LYS A 154 -8.12 -11.45 0.37
CA LYS A 154 -8.99 -12.27 -0.50
C LYS A 154 -8.24 -13.28 -1.37
N THR A 155 -6.92 -13.19 -1.45
CA THR A 155 -6.09 -14.24 -2.09
C THR A 155 -6.12 -15.56 -1.32
N GLY A 156 -6.40 -15.52 -0.01
CA GLY A 156 -6.39 -16.72 0.85
C GLY A 156 -5.00 -17.27 1.13
N PHE A 157 -3.93 -16.50 0.88
CA PHE A 157 -2.54 -16.94 1.09
C PHE A 157 -2.00 -16.64 2.48
N ASP A 158 -2.72 -15.88 3.30
CA ASP A 158 -2.28 -15.55 4.65
C ASP A 158 -2.35 -16.79 5.56
N VAL A 159 -1.27 -17.03 6.30
CA VAL A 159 -1.16 -18.17 7.23
C VAL A 159 -1.94 -17.97 8.53
N PHE A 160 -2.30 -16.73 8.86
CA PHE A 160 -3.08 -16.34 10.05
C PHE A 160 -4.30 -15.49 9.64
N PRO A 161 -5.25 -16.06 8.89
CA PRO A 161 -6.40 -15.31 8.36
C PRO A 161 -7.28 -14.69 9.46
N GLU A 162 -7.34 -15.30 10.64
CA GLU A 162 -8.06 -14.80 11.81
C GLU A 162 -7.46 -13.53 12.42
N SER A 163 -6.18 -13.25 12.13
CA SER A 163 -5.50 -12.04 12.60
C SER A 163 -5.69 -10.85 11.66
N LEU A 164 -6.38 -11.03 10.53
CA LEU A 164 -6.50 -10.00 9.50
C LEU A 164 -7.52 -8.93 9.88
N LYS A 165 -7.12 -7.67 9.71
CA LYS A 165 -8.04 -6.53 9.73
C LYS A 165 -8.81 -6.46 8.42
N SER A 166 -9.97 -5.78 8.43
CA SER A 166 -10.58 -5.33 7.18
C SER A 166 -9.70 -4.25 6.51
N ILE A 167 -9.85 -4.04 5.20
CA ILE A 167 -9.12 -2.96 4.51
C ILE A 167 -9.45 -1.60 5.15
N ALA A 168 -10.72 -1.35 5.47
CA ALA A 168 -11.16 -0.11 6.10
C ALA A 168 -10.48 0.10 7.48
N ASP A 169 -10.48 -0.91 8.34
CA ASP A 169 -9.87 -0.82 9.67
C ASP A 169 -8.35 -0.65 9.60
N ALA A 170 -7.71 -1.33 8.65
CA ALA A 170 -6.26 -1.23 8.46
C ALA A 170 -5.85 0.17 7.99
N LEU A 171 -6.66 0.82 7.14
CA LEU A 171 -6.41 2.19 6.69
C LEU A 171 -6.75 3.23 7.76
N ALA A 172 -7.77 3.00 8.59
CA ALA A 172 -8.16 3.90 9.67
C ALA A 172 -7.14 3.96 10.82
N ALA A 173 -6.33 2.91 11.01
CA ALA A 173 -5.32 2.84 12.05
C ALA A 173 -4.09 3.73 11.81
N ALA A 174 -3.94 4.31 10.62
CA ALA A 174 -2.76 5.08 10.26
C ALA A 174 -2.78 6.53 10.78
N PRO A 175 -1.60 7.19 10.88
CA PRO A 175 -1.51 8.56 11.37
C PRO A 175 -2.38 9.53 10.55
N ALA A 176 -3.03 10.47 11.24
CA ALA A 176 -3.63 11.62 10.58
C ALA A 176 -2.54 12.42 9.85
N GLY A 177 -2.82 12.78 8.58
CA GLY A 177 -1.90 13.56 7.75
C GLY A 177 -1.79 15.00 8.17
#